data_AF-A0A4Q1L1C6-F1
#
_entry.id   AF-A0A4Q1L1C6-F1
#
_cell.length_a   1.000
_cell.length_b   1.000
_cell.length_c   1.000
_cell.angle_alpha   90.00
_cell.angle_beta   90.00
_cell.angle_gamma   90.00
#
_symmetry.space_group_name_H-M   'P 1'
#
loop_
_entity.id
_entity.type
_entity.pdbx_description
1 polymer ?
#
loop_
_entity_poly.entity_id
_entity_poly.type
_entity_poly.pdbx_seq_one_letter_code
_entity_poly.pdbx_strand_id
1 'polypeptide(L)'
;MRSGWGEGNDDSDGDKPIDKKTYKGKQKIGDETPRLNIDGSVNSGAYNCHSFTFHNSMGDPSDPGNAEPLADGYPKWDSSPMDDLEGWIPLPFDAPNEVGDRLIYFMWDEKSQMVKETHSAVVKTVDKEGNTIIVTSKWGWNALYDHHPRDISNSYGTTTAPTFTAPDGNTYFSRVYFRKK
;
A
#
# COMPACT_ATOMS: atom_id res chain seq x y z
N MET A 1 -0.80 -17.11 -1.16
CA MET A 1 -1.19 -16.98 -2.59
C MET A 1 -0.26 -17.88 -3.40
N ARG A 2 -0.79 -18.89 -4.10
CA ARG A 2 0.02 -19.76 -4.96
C ARG A 2 0.39 -19.04 -6.26
N SER A 3 1.58 -19.35 -6.76
CA SER A 3 2.16 -18.96 -8.04
C SER A 3 1.15 -19.06 -9.21
N GLY A 4 0.65 -17.93 -9.68
CA GLY A 4 -0.23 -17.85 -10.85
C GLY A 4 -0.20 -16.49 -11.56
N TRP A 5 0.68 -15.59 -11.14
CA TRP A 5 0.85 -14.26 -11.71
C TRP A 5 2.19 -14.29 -12.44
N GLY A 6 2.17 -14.14 -13.76
CA GLY A 6 3.29 -14.42 -14.64
C GLY A 6 4.60 -13.73 -14.24
N GLU A 7 5.72 -14.37 -14.57
CA GLU A 7 7.06 -13.79 -14.46
C GLU A 7 7.11 -12.52 -15.32
N GLY A 8 7.03 -11.35 -14.66
CA GLY A 8 7.17 -10.06 -15.34
C GLY A 8 8.60 -9.88 -15.84
N ASN A 9 8.74 -9.50 -17.11
CA ASN A 9 10.01 -9.11 -17.72
C ASN A 9 10.38 -7.68 -17.24
N ASP A 10 11.64 -7.47 -16.84
CA ASP A 10 12.16 -6.24 -16.19
C ASP A 10 12.05 -4.92 -16.99
N ASP A 11 11.51 -4.94 -18.23
CA ASP A 11 11.53 -3.80 -19.16
C ASP A 11 10.15 -3.15 -19.38
N SER A 12 9.07 -3.70 -18.81
CA SER A 12 7.72 -3.14 -18.86
C SER A 12 7.18 -3.07 -17.44
N ASP A 13 7.44 -1.95 -16.76
CA ASP A 13 7.20 -1.84 -15.33
C ASP A 13 6.02 -0.92 -15.04
N GLY A 14 4.95 -1.43 -14.41
CA GLY A 14 3.82 -0.64 -13.92
C GLY A 14 4.22 0.52 -12.99
N ASP A 15 5.46 0.55 -12.52
CA ASP A 15 6.19 1.74 -12.10
C ASP A 15 7.67 1.66 -12.50
N LYS A 16 8.19 2.64 -13.24
CA LYS A 16 9.62 2.67 -13.62
C LYS A 16 10.53 2.96 -12.40
N PRO A 17 11.83 2.63 -12.46
CA PRO A 17 12.80 3.12 -11.47
C PRO A 17 12.75 4.64 -11.31
N ILE A 18 13.01 5.12 -10.08
CA ILE A 18 13.00 6.55 -9.77
C ILE A 18 14.04 7.29 -10.64
N ASP A 19 13.57 8.23 -11.46
CA ASP A 19 14.45 9.19 -12.13
C ASP A 19 14.87 10.27 -11.13
N LYS A 20 16.12 10.17 -10.65
CA LYS A 20 16.72 11.10 -9.69
C LYS A 20 16.83 12.54 -10.21
N LYS A 21 16.71 12.79 -11.51
CA LYS A 21 16.74 14.16 -12.07
C LYS A 21 15.41 14.87 -11.85
N THR A 22 14.31 14.15 -12.03
CA THR A 22 12.95 14.70 -12.02
C THR A 22 12.25 14.52 -10.67
N TYR A 23 12.47 13.41 -9.98
CA TYR A 23 11.87 13.14 -8.67
C TYR A 23 12.51 13.99 -7.57
N LYS A 24 11.68 14.70 -6.79
CA LYS A 24 12.13 15.60 -5.71
C LYS A 24 11.97 15.03 -4.31
N GLY A 25 11.60 13.75 -4.21
CA GLY A 25 11.27 13.11 -2.94
C GLY A 25 9.79 13.25 -2.58
N LYS A 26 9.43 12.66 -1.45
CA LYS A 26 8.08 12.66 -0.91
C LYS A 26 7.62 14.06 -0.55
N GLN A 27 6.37 14.36 -0.84
CA GLN A 27 5.74 15.62 -0.47
C GLN A 27 4.62 15.35 0.55
N LYS A 28 4.70 15.97 1.73
CA LYS A 28 3.62 15.95 2.72
C LYS A 28 2.43 16.75 2.16
N ILE A 29 1.24 16.14 2.16
CA ILE A 29 0.02 16.74 1.59
C ILE A 29 -1.18 16.69 2.53
N GLY A 30 -1.03 16.09 3.72
CA GLY A 30 -2.06 16.09 4.75
C GLY A 30 -1.46 16.01 6.14
N ASP A 31 -2.31 16.17 7.15
CA ASP A 31 -1.88 16.18 8.53
C ASP A 31 -1.63 14.78 9.09
N GLU A 32 -0.87 14.75 10.17
CA GLU A 32 -0.67 13.54 10.96
C GLU A 32 -1.92 13.23 11.77
N THR A 33 -2.18 11.94 11.97
CA THR A 33 -3.26 11.48 12.84
C THR A 33 -2.66 10.50 13.86
N PRO A 34 -1.91 11.02 14.86
CA PRO A 34 -1.23 10.18 15.85
C PRO A 34 -2.24 9.30 16.58
N ARG A 35 -1.80 8.12 17.03
CA ARG A 35 -2.67 7.19 17.80
C ARG A 35 -3.19 7.83 19.09
N LEU A 36 -2.36 8.61 19.76
CA LEU A 36 -2.71 9.29 21.00
C LEU A 36 -2.72 10.81 20.80
N ASN A 37 -3.63 11.47 21.50
CA ASN A 37 -3.60 12.91 21.69
C ASN A 37 -2.43 13.30 22.60
N ILE A 38 -2.14 14.60 22.69
CA ILE A 38 -1.05 15.12 23.53
C ILE A 38 -1.21 14.80 25.02
N ASP A 39 -2.46 14.62 25.47
CA ASP A 39 -2.80 14.24 26.85
C ASP A 39 -2.74 12.71 27.10
N GLY A 40 -2.35 11.93 26.10
CA GLY A 40 -2.27 10.47 26.17
C GLY A 40 -3.59 9.73 25.94
N SER A 41 -4.70 10.45 25.75
CA SER A 41 -5.98 9.82 25.37
C SER A 41 -5.96 9.31 23.93
N VAL A 42 -6.78 8.31 23.62
CA VAL A 42 -6.88 7.77 22.25
C VAL A 42 -7.45 8.81 21.30
N ASN A 43 -6.78 8.97 20.16
CA ASN A 43 -7.27 9.79 19.06
C ASN A 43 -8.25 8.98 18.19
N SER A 44 -9.55 9.15 18.43
CA SER A 44 -10.61 8.52 17.63
C SER A 44 -10.63 8.98 16.16
N GLY A 45 -9.90 10.03 15.81
CA GLY A 45 -9.67 10.47 14.45
C GLY A 45 -8.53 9.77 13.72
N ALA A 46 -7.73 8.93 14.41
CA ALA A 46 -6.62 8.22 13.81
C ALA A 46 -7.07 7.11 12.85
N TYR A 47 -6.44 7.07 11.68
CA TYR A 47 -6.66 6.05 10.64
C TYR A 47 -5.31 5.66 10.01
N ASN A 48 -5.28 4.52 9.31
CA ASN A 48 -4.07 3.97 8.70
C ASN A 48 -4.08 4.04 7.17
N CYS A 49 -3.06 3.45 6.53
CA CYS A 49 -2.94 3.35 5.07
C CYS A 49 -4.10 2.64 4.40
N HIS A 50 -4.52 1.50 4.94
CA HIS A 50 -5.58 0.68 4.35
C HIS A 50 -6.92 1.39 4.40
N SER A 51 -7.27 1.96 5.56
CA SER A 51 -8.47 2.77 5.73
C SER A 51 -8.49 3.98 4.80
N PHE A 52 -7.33 4.64 4.59
CA PHE A 52 -7.23 5.72 3.61
C PHE A 52 -7.51 5.23 2.18
N THR A 53 -6.87 4.12 1.80
CA THR A 53 -6.90 3.60 0.43
C THR A 53 -8.27 3.02 0.05
N PHE A 54 -8.90 2.26 0.94
CA PHE A 54 -10.12 1.50 0.64
C PHE A 54 -11.39 2.14 1.20
N HIS A 55 -11.29 2.84 2.33
CA HIS A 55 -12.45 3.35 3.09
C HIS A 55 -12.50 4.87 3.23
N ASN A 56 -11.75 5.63 2.42
CA ASN A 56 -11.69 7.10 2.49
C ASN A 56 -11.42 7.61 3.92
N SER A 57 -10.51 6.94 4.63
CA SER A 57 -10.13 7.22 6.02
C SER A 57 -11.22 7.00 7.07
N MET A 58 -12.29 6.28 6.72
CA MET A 58 -13.38 5.93 7.65
C MET A 58 -13.15 4.59 8.38
N GLY A 59 -12.19 3.78 7.90
CA GLY A 59 -11.90 2.44 8.40
C GLY A 59 -12.96 1.42 8.02
N ASP A 60 -12.71 0.16 8.38
CA ASP A 60 -13.65 -0.94 8.25
C ASP A 60 -13.92 -1.60 9.60
N PRO A 61 -14.89 -1.11 10.39
CA PRO A 61 -15.19 -1.72 11.68
C PRO A 61 -15.73 -3.17 11.56
N SER A 62 -16.03 -3.67 10.36
CA SER A 62 -16.43 -5.06 10.12
C SER A 62 -15.28 -5.99 9.76
N ASP A 63 -14.09 -5.46 9.49
CA ASP A 63 -12.88 -6.25 9.24
C ASP A 63 -12.59 -7.19 10.44
N PRO A 64 -12.50 -8.51 10.22
CA PRO A 64 -12.17 -9.48 11.26
C PRO A 64 -10.86 -9.18 12.02
N GLY A 65 -9.89 -8.53 11.36
CA GLY A 65 -8.62 -8.09 11.92
C GLY A 65 -8.73 -6.88 12.84
N ASN A 66 -9.88 -6.20 12.88
CA ASN A 66 -10.06 -4.97 13.66
C ASN A 66 -10.50 -5.15 15.10
N ALA A 67 -10.67 -6.39 15.59
CA ALA A 67 -11.06 -6.65 16.97
C ALA A 67 -10.15 -5.96 18.00
N GLU A 68 -8.82 -6.06 17.83
CA GLU A 68 -7.85 -5.40 18.72
C GLU A 68 -7.85 -3.86 18.57
N PRO A 69 -7.70 -3.28 17.36
CA PRO A 69 -7.82 -1.83 17.17
C PRO A 69 -9.10 -1.23 17.77
N LEU A 70 -10.25 -1.88 17.57
CA LEU A 70 -11.52 -1.42 18.11
C LEU A 70 -11.55 -1.45 19.63
N ALA A 71 -11.07 -2.54 20.24
CA ALA A 71 -10.95 -2.66 21.70
C ALA A 71 -10.01 -1.59 22.29
N ASP A 72 -8.97 -1.22 21.56
CA ASP A 72 -8.02 -0.16 21.92
C ASP A 72 -8.54 1.26 21.59
N GLY A 73 -9.75 1.39 21.00
CA GLY A 73 -10.39 2.69 20.72
C GLY A 73 -10.06 3.33 19.37
N TYR A 74 -9.60 2.55 18.39
CA TYR A 74 -9.26 3.00 17.03
C TYR A 74 -10.34 2.58 16.01
N PRO A 75 -11.49 3.27 15.93
CA PRO A 75 -12.63 2.84 15.11
C PRO A 75 -12.43 2.99 13.61
N LYS A 76 -11.39 3.69 13.17
CA LYS A 76 -11.11 3.99 11.76
C LYS A 76 -9.91 3.21 11.23
N TRP A 77 -9.65 2.03 11.80
CA TRP A 77 -8.59 1.15 11.35
C TRP A 77 -9.12 0.18 10.28
N ASP A 78 -8.20 -0.45 9.57
CA ASP A 78 -8.44 -1.51 8.59
C ASP A 78 -7.15 -2.34 8.57
N SER A 79 -7.27 -3.57 9.01
CA SER A 79 -6.19 -4.52 9.24
C SER A 79 -6.10 -5.57 8.13
N SER A 80 -7.05 -5.63 7.20
CA SER A 80 -7.09 -6.62 6.14
C SER A 80 -7.61 -6.06 4.81
N PRO A 81 -6.87 -5.15 4.13
CA PRO A 81 -7.27 -4.58 2.83
C PRO A 81 -7.51 -5.61 1.70
N MET A 82 -7.24 -6.89 1.95
CA MET A 82 -7.48 -7.98 1.02
C MET A 82 -8.97 -8.35 0.94
N ASP A 83 -9.77 -8.12 1.98
CA ASP A 83 -11.22 -8.35 1.94
C ASP A 83 -11.98 -7.22 1.21
N ASP A 84 -11.38 -6.03 1.15
CA ASP A 84 -11.85 -4.86 0.39
C ASP A 84 -11.72 -4.97 -1.14
N LEU A 85 -11.12 -6.04 -1.62
CA LEU A 85 -10.87 -6.24 -3.06
C LEU A 85 -12.06 -6.82 -3.81
N GLU A 86 -13.24 -6.92 -3.20
CA GLU A 86 -14.46 -7.26 -3.92
C GLU A 86 -14.72 -6.24 -5.05
N GLY A 87 -14.85 -6.74 -6.28
CA GLY A 87 -15.01 -5.89 -7.46
C GLY A 87 -13.71 -5.28 -8.01
N TRP A 88 -12.56 -5.63 -7.46
CA TRP A 88 -11.24 -5.27 -8.00
C TRP A 88 -10.61 -6.46 -8.74
N ILE A 89 -9.72 -6.16 -9.69
CA ILE A 89 -8.86 -7.14 -10.34
C ILE A 89 -7.40 -6.75 -10.11
N PRO A 90 -6.53 -7.71 -9.73
CA PRO A 90 -5.10 -7.48 -9.77
C PRO A 90 -4.66 -7.30 -11.22
N LEU A 91 -3.76 -6.36 -11.43
CA LEU A 91 -3.15 -6.11 -12.73
C LEU A 91 -1.83 -6.88 -12.83
N PRO A 92 -1.50 -7.44 -14.01
CA PRO A 92 -0.12 -7.79 -14.34
C PRO A 92 0.80 -6.59 -14.06
N PHE A 93 2.02 -6.84 -13.58
CA PHE A 93 2.91 -5.73 -13.20
C PHE A 93 3.22 -4.80 -14.37
N ASP A 94 3.23 -5.31 -15.61
CA ASP A 94 3.48 -4.57 -16.85
C ASP A 94 2.24 -3.91 -17.46
N ALA A 95 1.06 -4.11 -16.87
CA ALA A 95 -0.16 -3.48 -17.37
C ALA A 95 -0.13 -1.96 -17.13
N PRO A 96 -0.62 -1.15 -18.09
CA PRO A 96 -0.70 0.30 -17.89
C PRO A 96 -1.66 0.61 -16.74
N ASN A 97 -1.15 1.32 -15.74
CA ASN A 97 -1.91 1.83 -14.61
C ASN A 97 -2.72 3.08 -14.97
N GLU A 98 -3.73 3.36 -14.16
CA GLU A 98 -4.64 4.50 -14.29
C GLU A 98 -4.74 5.24 -12.95
N VAL A 99 -5.07 6.54 -13.02
CA VAL A 99 -5.36 7.33 -11.82
C VAL A 99 -6.55 6.73 -11.09
N GLY A 100 -6.39 6.45 -9.80
CA GLY A 100 -7.40 5.82 -8.95
C GLY A 100 -7.19 4.32 -8.70
N ASP A 101 -6.32 3.64 -9.45
CA ASP A 101 -5.92 2.27 -9.12
C ASP A 101 -5.37 2.20 -7.69
N ARG A 102 -5.58 1.05 -7.03
CA ARG A 102 -5.02 0.80 -5.70
C ARG A 102 -3.71 0.05 -5.81
N LEU A 103 -2.78 0.35 -4.93
CA LEU A 103 -1.51 -0.34 -4.81
C LEU A 103 -1.44 -0.95 -3.42
N ILE A 104 -1.16 -2.24 -3.32
CA ILE A 104 -0.85 -2.93 -2.06
C ILE A 104 0.60 -3.38 -2.11
N TYR A 105 1.35 -3.10 -1.05
CA TYR A 105 2.71 -3.60 -0.86
C TYR A 105 2.69 -4.84 0.02
N PHE A 106 3.62 -5.76 -0.24
CA PHE A 106 3.72 -7.05 0.42
C PHE A 106 5.14 -7.32 0.92
N MET A 107 5.22 -8.00 2.06
CA MET A 107 6.47 -8.53 2.61
C MET A 107 6.24 -9.90 3.23
N TRP A 108 7.33 -10.65 3.42
CA TRP A 108 7.32 -11.82 4.27
C TRP A 108 7.17 -11.42 5.75
N ASP A 109 6.14 -11.92 6.42
CA ASP A 109 5.96 -11.79 7.86
C ASP A 109 6.56 -13.00 8.58
N GLU A 110 7.65 -12.78 9.30
CA GLU A 110 8.36 -13.84 10.04
C GLU A 110 7.50 -14.48 11.14
N LYS A 111 6.48 -13.80 11.65
CA LYS A 111 5.63 -14.36 12.72
C LYS A 111 4.66 -15.39 12.15
N SER A 112 3.96 -15.04 11.07
CA SER A 112 3.02 -15.95 10.43
C SER A 112 3.66 -16.90 9.42
N GLN A 113 4.93 -16.68 9.05
CA GLN A 113 5.63 -17.42 7.99
C GLN A 113 4.84 -17.37 6.67
N MET A 114 4.31 -16.19 6.34
CA MET A 114 3.49 -15.94 5.17
C MET A 114 3.76 -14.56 4.60
N VAL A 115 3.50 -14.37 3.31
CA VAL A 115 3.45 -13.04 2.70
C VAL A 115 2.20 -12.30 3.16
N LYS A 116 2.38 -11.08 3.65
CA LYS A 116 1.32 -10.19 4.12
C LYS A 116 1.43 -8.81 3.50
N GLU A 117 0.27 -8.19 3.35
CA GLU A 117 0.12 -6.78 3.10
C GLU A 117 0.75 -5.95 4.23
N THR A 118 1.47 -4.90 3.84
CA THR A 118 2.23 -4.06 4.77
C THR A 118 1.91 -2.59 4.63
N HIS A 119 1.44 -2.18 3.46
CA HIS A 119 1.10 -0.80 3.15
C HIS A 119 0.17 -0.74 1.94
N SER A 120 -0.53 0.38 1.78
CA SER A 120 -1.38 0.62 0.62
C SER A 120 -1.38 2.08 0.19
N ALA A 121 -1.65 2.30 -1.10
CA ALA A 121 -1.64 3.61 -1.72
C ALA A 121 -2.66 3.71 -2.85
N VAL A 122 -2.93 4.94 -3.28
CA VAL A 122 -3.77 5.26 -4.44
C VAL A 122 -2.91 5.85 -5.55
N VAL A 123 -3.01 5.33 -6.77
CA VAL A 123 -2.34 5.92 -7.94
C VAL A 123 -2.91 7.31 -8.20
N LYS A 124 -2.01 8.31 -8.18
CA LYS A 124 -2.38 9.72 -8.39
C LYS A 124 -1.99 10.22 -9.77
N THR A 125 -0.82 9.80 -10.25
CA THR A 125 -0.30 10.25 -11.55
C THR A 125 0.42 9.11 -12.25
N VAL A 126 0.18 8.99 -13.55
CA VAL A 126 0.85 8.05 -14.46
C VAL A 126 1.52 8.82 -15.62
N ASP A 127 2.55 8.23 -16.23
CA ASP A 127 3.11 8.74 -17.47
C ASP A 127 2.25 8.37 -18.70
N LYS A 128 2.70 8.75 -19.90
CA LYS A 128 1.95 8.51 -21.15
C LYS A 128 1.83 7.04 -21.52
N GLU A 129 2.66 6.18 -20.96
CA GLU A 129 2.62 4.73 -21.15
C GLU A 129 1.86 4.01 -20.02
N GLY A 130 1.32 4.75 -19.04
CA GLY A 130 0.60 4.19 -17.90
C GLY A 130 1.50 3.71 -16.77
N ASN A 131 2.77 4.11 -16.72
CA ASN A 131 3.62 3.78 -15.57
C ASN A 131 3.30 4.74 -14.42
N THR A 132 3.08 4.20 -13.23
CA THR A 132 2.81 4.99 -12.03
C THR A 132 4.04 5.80 -11.65
N ILE A 133 3.88 7.12 -11.58
CA ILE A 133 4.95 8.06 -11.17
C ILE A 133 4.71 8.67 -9.79
N ILE A 134 3.44 8.83 -9.38
CA ILE A 134 3.06 9.34 -8.07
C ILE A 134 1.89 8.52 -7.54
N VAL A 135 2.03 8.06 -6.30
CA VAL A 135 0.95 7.53 -5.47
C VAL A 135 0.75 8.43 -4.25
N THR A 136 -0.47 8.43 -3.71
CA THR A 136 -0.77 9.01 -2.41
C THR A 136 -0.96 7.90 -1.39
N SER A 137 -0.32 8.01 -0.22
CA SER A 137 -0.56 7.07 0.88
C SER A 137 -0.37 7.70 2.26
N LYS A 138 -0.97 7.05 3.27
CA LYS A 138 -0.87 7.41 4.69
C LYS A 138 0.19 6.57 5.38
N TRP A 139 1.22 7.17 5.97
CA TRP A 139 2.35 6.39 6.51
C TRP A 139 2.12 5.99 7.97
N GLY A 140 1.27 4.97 8.20
CA GLY A 140 0.83 4.57 9.54
C GLY A 140 0.04 5.70 10.20
N TRP A 141 0.48 6.16 11.37
CA TRP A 141 -0.11 7.33 12.04
C TRP A 141 0.48 8.68 11.59
N ASN A 142 1.50 8.67 10.72
CA ASN A 142 2.14 9.90 10.21
C ASN A 142 1.27 10.59 9.16
N ALA A 143 1.81 11.58 8.45
CA ALA A 143 1.08 12.34 7.46
C ALA A 143 0.67 11.52 6.21
N LEU A 144 -0.16 12.14 5.37
CA LEU A 144 -0.33 11.75 3.97
C LEU A 144 0.82 12.29 3.13
N TYR A 145 1.31 11.46 2.23
CA TYR A 145 2.38 11.81 1.31
C TYR A 145 2.01 11.49 -0.12
N ASP A 146 2.35 12.40 -1.03
CA ASP A 146 2.58 12.06 -2.43
C ASP A 146 4.03 11.59 -2.56
N HIS A 147 4.24 10.43 -3.17
CA HIS A 147 5.58 9.88 -3.37
C HIS A 147 5.60 8.94 -4.57
N HIS A 148 6.80 8.60 -5.03
CA HIS A 148 6.97 7.53 -6.01
C HIS A 148 6.65 6.17 -5.36
N PRO A 149 6.01 5.20 -6.05
CA PRO A 149 5.70 3.89 -5.47
C PRO A 149 6.94 3.13 -4.95
N ARG A 150 8.10 3.36 -5.56
CA ARG A 150 9.41 2.85 -5.10
C ARG A 150 10.03 3.61 -3.92
N ASP A 151 9.52 4.80 -3.56
CA ASP A 151 10.03 5.61 -2.44
C ASP A 151 9.18 5.37 -1.18
N ILE A 152 9.31 4.19 -0.59
CA ILE A 152 8.65 3.78 0.67
C ILE A 152 9.67 3.45 1.77
N SER A 153 9.23 3.35 3.02
CA SER A 153 10.06 2.78 4.10
C SER A 153 10.31 1.29 3.83
N ASN A 154 11.50 0.79 4.17
CA ASN A 154 11.80 -0.65 4.10
C ASN A 154 10.88 -1.49 5.01
N SER A 155 10.24 -0.88 6.02
CA SER A 155 9.22 -1.53 6.85
C SER A 155 7.90 -1.78 6.10
N TYR A 156 7.73 -1.22 4.91
CA TYR A 156 6.53 -1.36 4.10
C TYR A 156 6.74 -2.20 2.85
N GLY A 157 7.97 -2.51 2.46
CA GLY A 157 8.24 -3.29 1.26
C GLY A 157 9.67 -3.10 0.75
N THR A 158 10.00 -3.80 -0.33
CA THR A 158 11.21 -3.48 -1.10
C THR A 158 11.00 -2.22 -1.94
N THR A 159 12.01 -1.36 -1.95
CA THR A 159 12.04 -0.08 -2.65
C THR A 159 12.57 -0.18 -4.08
N THR A 160 13.06 -1.35 -4.49
CA THR A 160 13.77 -1.48 -5.78
C THR A 160 13.09 -2.46 -6.71
N ALA A 161 12.97 -3.72 -6.33
CA ALA A 161 12.44 -4.78 -7.20
C ALA A 161 10.90 -4.89 -7.11
N PRO A 162 10.21 -5.27 -8.21
CA PRO A 162 8.77 -5.56 -8.19
C PRO A 162 8.45 -6.93 -7.56
N THR A 163 9.47 -7.73 -7.30
CA THR A 163 9.36 -9.04 -6.66
C THR A 163 10.41 -9.22 -5.55
N PHE A 164 10.22 -10.23 -4.71
CA PHE A 164 11.20 -10.69 -3.72
C PHE A 164 11.11 -12.21 -3.54
N THR A 165 12.24 -12.84 -3.22
CA THR A 165 12.28 -14.25 -2.81
C THR A 165 12.10 -14.35 -1.30
N ALA A 166 11.10 -15.10 -0.84
CA ALA A 166 10.84 -15.32 0.57
C ALA A 166 11.66 -16.52 1.12
N PRO A 167 11.78 -16.66 2.45
CA PRO A 167 12.47 -17.80 3.09
C PRO A 167 11.93 -19.19 2.71
N ASP A 168 10.68 -19.29 2.25
CA ASP A 168 10.10 -20.53 1.74
C ASP A 168 10.61 -20.95 0.35
N GLY A 169 11.49 -20.14 -0.25
CA GLY A 169 12.09 -20.36 -1.57
C GLY A 169 11.25 -19.89 -2.75
N ASN A 170 10.03 -19.38 -2.51
CA ASN A 170 9.16 -18.87 -3.57
C ASN A 170 9.40 -17.39 -3.84
N THR A 171 9.11 -16.97 -5.07
CA THR A 171 9.14 -15.55 -5.47
C THR A 171 7.75 -14.96 -5.44
N TYR A 172 7.62 -13.79 -4.83
CA TYR A 172 6.37 -13.07 -4.63
C TYR A 172 6.48 -11.65 -5.16
N PHE A 173 5.36 -11.04 -5.54
CA PHE A 173 5.31 -9.62 -5.85
C PHE A 173 5.52 -8.81 -4.58
N SER A 174 6.38 -7.80 -4.66
CA SER A 174 6.56 -6.83 -3.57
C SER A 174 5.45 -5.79 -3.53
N ARG A 175 4.76 -5.61 -4.65
CA ARG A 175 3.62 -4.71 -4.79
C ARG A 175 2.74 -5.14 -5.96
N VAL A 176 1.44 -4.95 -5.82
CA VAL A 176 0.43 -5.30 -6.83
C VAL A 176 -0.52 -4.12 -6.99
N TYR A 177 -0.79 -3.78 -8.25
CA TYR A 177 -1.79 -2.78 -8.62
C TYR A 177 -3.15 -3.46 -8.83
N PHE A 178 -4.22 -2.78 -8.46
CA PHE A 178 -5.59 -3.25 -8.55
C PHE A 178 -6.46 -2.22 -9.24
N ARG A 179 -7.25 -2.67 -10.22
CA ARG A 179 -8.23 -1.86 -10.93
C ARG A 179 -9.64 -2.30 -10.60
N LYS A 180 -10.55 -1.34 -10.43
CA LYS A 180 -11.97 -1.63 -10.25
C LYS A 180 -12.56 -2.15 -11.56
N LYS A 181 -13.37 -3.22 -11.48
CA LYS A 181 -14.09 -3.78 -12.64
C LYS A 181 -15.12 -2.83 -13.21
#